data_AF-A0AAW9A8T6-F1
#
_entry.id   AF-A0AAW9A8T6-F1
#
_cell.length_a   1.000
_cell.length_b   1.000
_cell.length_c   1.000
_cell.angle_alpha   90.00
_cell.angle_beta   90.00
_cell.angle_gamma   90.00
#
_symmetry.space_group_name_H-M   'P 1'
#
loop_
_entity.id
_entity.type
_entity.pdbx_description
1 polymer ?
#
loop_
_entity_poly.entity_id
_entity_poly.type
_entity_poly.pdbx_seq_one_letter_code
_entity_poly.pdbx_strand_id
1 'polypeptide(L)' 'MAKEKVDLKKIISNLAKLGVSATATKSRLEMLKALAPPANDPQIQS' A
#
# COMPACT_ATOMS: atom_id res chain seq x y z
N MET A 1 -7.27 -1.41 7.38
CA MET A 1 -6.26 -2.40 7.86
C MET A 1 -6.15 -3.63 6.95
N ALA A 2 -7.22 -4.36 6.64
CA ALA A 2 -7.14 -5.56 5.78
C ALA A 2 -6.89 -5.25 4.29
N LYS A 3 -7.50 -4.18 3.75
CA LYS A 3 -7.41 -3.81 2.33
C LYS A 3 -5.97 -3.45 1.90
N GLU A 4 -5.29 -2.63 2.69
CA GLU A 4 -3.90 -2.22 2.45
C GLU A 4 -2.90 -3.39 2.46
N LYS A 5 -3.09 -4.36 3.37
CA LYS A 5 -2.28 -5.61 3.36
C LYS A 5 -2.54 -6.46 2.12
N VAL A 6 -3.76 -6.48 1.61
CA VAL A 6 -4.12 -7.18 0.36
C VAL A 6 -3.49 -6.49 -0.85
N ASP A 7 -3.50 -5.17 -0.88
CA ASP A 7 -2.92 -4.38 -1.97
C ASP A 7 -1.38 -4.49 -1.99
N LEU A 8 -0.71 -4.48 -0.84
CA LEU A 8 0.74 -4.68 -0.78
C LEU A 8 1.17 -6.05 -1.32
N LYS A 9 0.42 -7.11 -0.99
CA LYS A 9 0.69 -8.46 -1.54
C LYS A 9 0.54 -8.50 -3.06
N LYS A 10 -0.47 -7.81 -3.61
CA LYS A 10 -0.64 -7.70 -5.07
C LYS A 10 0.51 -6.96 -5.72
N ILE A 11 0.98 -5.86 -5.12
CA ILE A 11 2.14 -5.11 -5.60
C ILE A 11 3.38 -6.01 -5.65
N ILE A 12 3.68 -6.70 -4.54
CA ILE A 12 4.83 -7.62 -4.47
C ILE A 12 4.71 -8.75 -5.51
N SER A 13 3.52 -9.32 -5.68
CA SER A 13 3.28 -10.35 -6.70
C SER A 13 3.51 -9.83 -8.11
N ASN A 14 3.08 -8.61 -8.42
CA ASN A 14 3.29 -8.02 -9.74
C ASN A 14 4.76 -7.67 -9.99
N LEU A 15 5.49 -7.19 -8.98
CA LEU A 15 6.93 -6.96 -9.08
C LEU A 15 7.69 -8.27 -9.33
N ALA A 16 7.31 -9.35 -8.64
CA ALA A 16 7.90 -10.67 -8.85
C ALA A 16 7.69 -11.17 -10.30
N LYS A 17 6.54 -10.89 -10.91
CA LYS A 17 6.28 -11.21 -12.34
C LYS A 17 7.18 -10.41 -13.30
N LEU A 18 7.68 -9.25 -12.88
CA LEU A 18 8.65 -8.43 -13.61
C LEU A 18 10.11 -8.83 -13.30
N GLY A 19 10.34 -9.89 -12.53
CA GLY A 19 11.67 -10.33 -12.10
C GLY A 19 12.26 -9.52 -10.94
N VAL A 20 11.47 -8.64 -10.33
CA VAL A 20 11.92 -7.79 -9.23
C VAL A 20 11.48 -8.40 -7.90
N SER A 21 12.45 -8.83 -7.10
CA SER A 21 12.18 -9.34 -5.74
C SER A 21 11.89 -8.17 -4.79
N ALA A 22 10.75 -8.22 -4.11
CA ALA A 22 10.33 -7.21 -3.14
C ALA A 22 9.84 -7.86 -1.86
N THR A 23 10.35 -7.39 -0.72
CA THR A 23 9.95 -7.87 0.60
C THR A 23 9.04 -6.86 1.29
N ALA A 24 7.94 -7.34 1.88
CA ALA A 24 7.09 -6.54 2.73
C ALA A 24 7.80 -6.25 4.06
N THR A 25 8.39 -5.07 4.22
CA THR A 25 8.95 -4.61 5.49
C THR A 25 8.06 -3.55 6.13
N LYS A 26 8.09 -3.43 7.47
CA LYS A 26 7.32 -2.40 8.19
C LYS A 26 7.67 -0.99 7.70
N SER A 27 8.95 -0.66 7.56
CA SER A 27 9.40 0.67 7.12
C SER A 27 8.88 1.03 5.73
N ARG A 28 8.88 0.08 4.78
CA ARG A 28 8.37 0.31 3.42
C ARG A 28 6.86 0.47 3.41
N LEU A 29 6.13 -0.23 4.29
CA LEU A 29 4.69 -0.04 4.45
C LEU A 29 4.36 1.35 5.00
N GLU A 30 5.09 1.81 6.02
CA GLU A 30 4.90 3.15 6.59
C GLU A 30 5.25 4.26 5.58
N MET A 31 6.30 4.07 4.78
CA MET A 31 6.64 4.98 3.69
C MET A 31 5.54 5.03 2.62
N LEU A 32 4.96 3.89 2.24
CA LEU A 32 3.84 3.86 1.28
C LEU A 32 2.58 4.53 1.83
N LYS A 33 2.32 4.42 3.14
CA LYS A 33 1.23 5.15 3.80
C LYS A 33 1.48 6.66 3.81
N ALA A 34 2.72 7.08 4.02
CA ALA A 34 3.09 8.50 4.02
C ALA A 34 3.07 9.11 2.61
N LEU A 35 3.38 8.32 1.58
CA LEU A 35 3.30 8.71 0.17
C LEU A 35 1.91 8.57 -0.43
N ALA A 36 1.00 7.86 0.24
CA ALA A 36 -0.37 7.79 -0.19
C ALA A 36 -0.95 9.21 -0.17
N PRO A 37 -1.79 9.58 -1.16
CA PRO A 37 -2.52 10.84 -1.10
C PRO A 37 -3.21 10.95 0.27
N PRO A 38 -3.27 12.14 0.88
CA PRO A 38 -4.12 12.33 2.03
C PRO A 38 -5.50 11.79 1.66
N ALA A 39 -5.98 10.83 2.43
CA ALA A 39 -7.32 10.31 2.22
C ALA A 39 -8.23 11.54 2.32
N ASN A 40 -8.80 11.99 1.21
CA ASN A 40 -9.98 12.82 1.26
C ASN A 40 -11.03 11.93 1.91
N ASP A 41 -11.10 11.96 3.23
CA ASP A 41 -12.29 11.56 3.95
C ASP A 41 -13.42 12.38 3.33
N PRO A 42 -14.47 11.75 2.77
CA PRO A 42 -15.71 12.46 2.58
C PRO A 42 -16.23 12.72 4.00
N GLN A 43 -15.80 13.84 4.61
CA GLN A 43 -16.60 14.46 5.65
C GLN A 43 -17.90 14.91 4.97
N ILE A 44 -18.87 13.99 4.91
CA ILE A 44 -20.26 14.36 4.77
C ILE A 44 -20.58 15.12 6.05
N GLN A 45 -20.54 16.45 5.95
CA GLN A 45 -21.09 17.36 6.96
C GLN A 45 -22.61 17.28 6.82
N SER A 46 -23.26 16.64 7.80
CA SER A 46 -24.68 16.87 8.12
C SER A 46 -24.82 18.09 9.02
#